data_AF-A0A812JJP7-F1
#
_entry.id   AF-A0A812JJP7-F1
#
_cell.length_a   1.000
_cell.length_b   1.000
_cell.length_c   1.000
_cell.angle_alpha   90.00
_cell.angle_beta   90.00
_cell.angle_gamma   90.00
#
_symmetry.space_group_name_H-M   'P 1'
#
loop_
_entity.id
_entity.type
_entity.pdbx_description
1 polymer ?
#
loop_
_entity_poly.entity_id
_entity_poly.type
_entity_poly.pdbx_seq_one_letter_code
_entity_poly.pdbx_strand_id
1 'polypeptide(L)'
;MGASLRQAWAEGISGQALFVVYLDNEEKSIGLEFETDSLEVKAVTPGGLLDRYCQQENEFVCPGDRIYSVNDFTDKTDIIRQLKEQPQLEIMFSKLIVDVKIIKRPGKKLGAATDPKTFTILKIADESLIDDWNKQNPKERICIGDTVIAVNGVVDKDKAVQEIGSKEELLLRVMRGPRRDGQDPMGSMGKLPAPKDPDGKKGKPPPPEKPTMKM
;
A
#
# COMPACT_ATOMS: atom_id res chain seq x y z
N MET A 1 -18.88 13.70 -28.02
CA MET A 1 -17.59 14.36 -27.72
C MET A 1 -17.25 14.06 -26.27
N GLY A 2 -16.66 12.89 -26.01
CA GLY A 2 -16.12 12.57 -24.70
C GLY A 2 -14.63 12.82 -24.75
N ALA A 3 -14.13 13.78 -23.98
CA ALA A 3 -12.71 13.85 -23.72
C ALA A 3 -12.31 12.52 -23.07
N SER A 4 -11.43 11.73 -23.70
CA SER A 4 -11.01 10.47 -23.10
C SER A 4 -10.32 10.79 -21.78
N LEU A 5 -10.66 10.05 -20.72
CA LEU A 5 -10.06 10.13 -19.39
C LEU A 5 -8.51 10.12 -19.39
N ARG A 6 -7.87 9.70 -20.50
CA ARG A 6 -6.42 9.79 -20.72
C ARG A 6 -5.88 11.23 -20.74
N GLN A 7 -6.69 12.25 -21.04
CA GLN A 7 -6.27 13.66 -21.02
C GLN A 7 -6.36 14.31 -19.63
N ALA A 8 -7.04 13.69 -18.67
CA ALA A 8 -7.16 14.20 -17.29
C ALA A 8 -5.90 13.92 -16.43
N TRP A 9 -4.90 13.22 -16.98
CA TRP A 9 -3.65 12.87 -16.27
C TRP A 9 -2.73 14.07 -15.98
N ALA A 10 -2.99 15.24 -16.58
CA ALA A 10 -2.14 16.42 -16.44
C ALA A 10 -2.56 17.39 -15.31
N GLU A 11 -3.79 17.29 -14.79
CA GLU A 11 -4.34 18.27 -13.83
C GLU A 11 -4.80 17.62 -12.52
N GLY A 12 -3.81 17.29 -11.69
CA GLY A 12 -3.88 17.32 -10.23
C GLY A 12 -5.21 17.02 -9.54
N ILE A 13 -5.60 15.75 -9.47
CA ILE A 13 -6.28 15.25 -8.25
C ILE A 13 -5.17 15.09 -7.21
N SER A 14 -5.09 16.05 -6.28
CA SER A 14 -4.02 16.12 -5.29
C SER A 14 -3.88 14.79 -4.52
N GLY A 15 -2.77 14.08 -4.73
CA GLY A 15 -2.38 12.92 -3.91
C GLY A 15 -2.77 11.53 -4.43
N GLN A 16 -3.24 11.38 -5.68
CA GLN A 16 -3.49 10.07 -6.27
C GLN A 16 -2.95 9.99 -7.71
N ALA A 17 -2.30 8.88 -8.05
CA ALA A 17 -1.97 8.55 -9.44
C ALA A 17 -2.96 7.48 -9.93
N LEU A 18 -3.62 7.73 -11.05
CA LEU A 18 -4.59 6.80 -11.63
C LEU A 18 -3.92 5.93 -12.69
N PHE A 19 -4.29 4.67 -12.76
CA PHE A 19 -3.89 3.73 -13.82
C PHE A 19 -5.03 2.76 -14.12
N VAL A 20 -5.03 2.18 -15.32
CA VAL A 20 -6.14 1.37 -15.82
C VAL A 20 -5.65 -0.04 -16.11
N VAL A 21 -6.39 -1.02 -15.61
CA VAL A 21 -6.15 -2.45 -15.80
C VAL A 21 -7.29 -3.04 -16.62
N TYR A 22 -6.95 -3.80 -17.65
CA TYR A 22 -7.91 -4.50 -18.52
C TYR A 22 -7.87 -6.00 -18.24
N LEU A 23 -8.97 -6.58 -17.77
CA LEU A 23 -9.06 -8.01 -17.44
C LEU A 23 -10.18 -8.71 -18.23
N ASP A 24 -9.86 -9.93 -18.65
CA ASP A 24 -10.85 -10.90 -19.14
C ASP A 24 -11.20 -11.89 -18.01
N ASN A 25 -12.34 -11.66 -17.37
CA ASN A 25 -12.83 -12.33 -16.18
C ASN A 25 -13.79 -13.50 -16.51
N GLU A 26 -13.46 -14.33 -17.51
CA GLU A 26 -14.26 -15.52 -17.85
C GLU A 26 -14.46 -16.46 -16.65
N GLU A 27 -13.46 -16.56 -15.77
CA GLU A 27 -13.46 -17.42 -14.59
C GLU A 27 -14.22 -16.82 -13.39
N LYS A 28 -14.79 -15.60 -13.51
CA LYS A 28 -15.51 -14.86 -12.45
C LYS A 28 -14.72 -14.71 -11.14
N SER A 29 -13.40 -14.73 -11.22
CA SER A 29 -12.50 -14.54 -10.09
C SER A 29 -11.26 -13.80 -10.55
N ILE A 30 -11.22 -12.50 -10.30
CA ILE A 30 -10.08 -11.65 -10.67
C ILE A 30 -8.87 -11.82 -9.73
N GLY A 31 -9.02 -12.52 -8.60
CA GLY A 31 -7.96 -12.67 -7.60
C GLY A 31 -7.68 -11.39 -6.81
N LEU A 32 -8.70 -10.58 -6.53
CA LEU A 32 -8.60 -9.32 -5.80
C LEU A 32 -9.45 -9.38 -4.52
N GLU A 33 -8.81 -9.11 -3.38
CA GLU A 33 -9.49 -8.88 -2.11
C GLU A 33 -9.46 -7.38 -1.80
N PHE A 34 -10.60 -6.81 -1.44
CA PHE A 34 -10.74 -5.39 -1.13
C PHE A 34 -11.80 -5.15 -0.06
N GLU A 35 -11.68 -4.03 0.64
CA GLU A 35 -12.67 -3.58 1.61
C GLU A 35 -13.90 -3.04 0.90
N THR A 36 -15.06 -3.65 1.13
CA THR A 36 -16.29 -3.31 0.40
C THR A 36 -16.75 -1.88 0.65
N ASP A 37 -16.39 -1.28 1.78
CA ASP A 37 -16.82 0.08 2.11
C ASP A 37 -15.95 1.19 1.53
N SER A 38 -14.65 0.95 1.44
CA SER A 38 -13.68 1.95 0.97
C SER A 38 -13.13 1.65 -0.43
N LEU A 39 -13.41 0.45 -0.95
CA LEU A 39 -12.82 -0.11 -2.17
C LEU A 39 -11.28 -0.17 -2.13
N GLU A 40 -10.71 -0.19 -0.93
CA GLU A 40 -9.28 -0.33 -0.70
C GLU A 40 -8.86 -1.78 -0.88
N VAL A 41 -7.88 -2.02 -1.74
CA VAL A 41 -7.26 -3.32 -1.96
C VAL A 41 -6.61 -3.79 -0.67
N LYS A 42 -6.97 -5.00 -0.23
CA LYS A 42 -6.39 -5.66 0.94
C LYS A 42 -5.34 -6.67 0.54
N ALA A 43 -5.61 -7.43 -0.52
CA ALA A 43 -4.68 -8.41 -1.05
C ALA A 43 -4.92 -8.65 -2.55
N VAL A 44 -3.86 -9.05 -3.24
CA VAL A 44 -3.95 -9.62 -4.58
C VAL A 44 -3.55 -11.09 -4.43
N THR A 45 -4.37 -11.99 -4.93
CA THR A 45 -4.16 -13.44 -4.83
C THR A 45 -3.00 -13.85 -5.74
N PRO A 46 -1.90 -14.44 -5.21
CA PRO A 46 -0.80 -14.92 -6.04
C PRO A 46 -1.26 -15.94 -7.09
N GLY A 47 -0.84 -15.76 -8.33
CA GLY A 47 -1.27 -16.56 -9.48
C GLY A 47 -2.68 -16.25 -10.00
N GLY A 48 -3.42 -15.35 -9.34
CA GLY A 48 -4.73 -14.88 -9.78
C GLY A 48 -4.66 -14.11 -11.10
N LEU A 49 -5.81 -13.84 -11.70
CA LEU A 49 -5.89 -13.12 -12.98
C LEU A 49 -5.22 -11.74 -12.90
N LEU A 50 -5.51 -10.96 -11.86
CA LEU A 50 -4.90 -9.64 -11.66
C LEU A 50 -3.40 -9.72 -11.40
N ASP A 51 -2.93 -10.69 -10.60
CA ASP A 51 -1.49 -10.88 -10.35
C ASP A 51 -0.73 -11.19 -11.65
N ARG A 52 -1.27 -12.09 -12.48
CA ARG A 52 -0.69 -12.42 -13.79
C ARG A 52 -0.64 -11.21 -14.72
N TYR A 53 -1.71 -10.41 -14.77
CA TYR A 53 -1.73 -9.16 -15.52
C TYR A 53 -0.62 -8.22 -15.05
N CYS A 54 -0.52 -8.00 -13.73
CA CYS A 54 0.48 -7.12 -13.13
C CYS A 54 1.92 -7.54 -13.45
N GLN A 55 2.18 -8.85 -13.46
CA GLN A 55 3.50 -9.40 -13.82
C GLN A 55 3.86 -9.15 -15.29
N GLN A 56 2.87 -9.15 -16.19
CA GLN A 56 3.09 -8.93 -17.61
C GLN A 56 3.34 -7.46 -17.94
N GLU A 57 2.51 -6.56 -17.41
CA GLU A 57 2.55 -5.13 -17.75
C GLU A 57 3.53 -4.32 -16.89
N ASN A 58 4.16 -4.95 -15.89
CA ASN A 58 5.04 -4.29 -14.90
C ASN A 58 4.33 -3.13 -14.16
N GLU A 59 3.00 -3.17 -14.12
CA GLU A 59 2.15 -2.33 -13.28
C GLU A 59 1.60 -3.16 -12.14
N PHE A 60 1.82 -2.73 -10.90
CA PHE A 60 1.41 -3.51 -9.74
C PHE A 60 0.14 -2.91 -9.15
N VAL A 61 -0.87 -3.72 -8.88
CA VAL A 61 -1.92 -3.38 -7.90
C VAL A 61 -1.44 -3.88 -6.53
N CYS A 62 -1.53 -3.05 -5.51
CA CYS A 62 -0.95 -3.31 -4.19
C CYS A 62 -1.97 -3.06 -3.08
N PRO A 63 -1.82 -3.72 -1.91
CA PRO A 63 -2.59 -3.37 -0.74
C PRO A 63 -2.49 -1.87 -0.42
N GLY A 64 -3.64 -1.23 -0.20
CA GLY A 64 -3.76 0.22 0.02
C GLY A 64 -4.10 1.03 -1.24
N ASP A 65 -3.96 0.46 -2.44
CA ASP A 65 -4.54 1.06 -3.65
C ASP A 65 -6.07 1.03 -3.55
N ARG A 66 -6.75 1.92 -4.28
CA ARG A 66 -8.22 1.94 -4.30
C ARG A 66 -8.74 1.71 -5.70
N ILE A 67 -9.87 1.01 -5.79
CA ILE A 67 -10.63 0.95 -7.04
C ILE A 67 -11.38 2.28 -7.17
N TYR A 68 -11.05 3.05 -8.20
CA TYR A 68 -11.71 4.32 -8.50
C TYR A 68 -12.94 4.12 -9.37
N SER A 69 -12.85 3.30 -10.42
CA SER A 69 -13.98 2.95 -11.27
C SER A 69 -13.82 1.59 -11.92
N VAL A 70 -14.94 1.02 -12.37
CA VAL A 70 -14.98 -0.21 -13.17
C VAL A 70 -15.98 -0.01 -14.31
N ASN A 71 -15.53 -0.14 -15.56
CA ASN A 71 -16.35 0.08 -16.76
C ASN A 71 -17.12 1.42 -16.71
N ASP A 72 -16.40 2.51 -16.39
CA ASP A 72 -16.93 3.87 -16.18
C ASP A 72 -17.87 4.06 -14.97
N PHE A 73 -18.19 3.01 -14.21
CA PHE A 73 -18.97 3.14 -12.97
C PHE A 73 -18.08 3.57 -11.81
N THR A 74 -18.48 4.64 -11.12
CA THR A 74 -17.81 5.18 -9.93
C THR A 74 -18.62 4.97 -8.65
N ASP A 75 -19.90 4.61 -8.75
CA ASP A 75 -20.69 4.24 -7.58
C ASP A 75 -20.21 2.91 -7.01
N LYS A 76 -20.10 2.83 -5.69
CA LYS A 76 -19.57 1.67 -4.97
C LYS A 76 -20.38 0.39 -5.24
N THR A 77 -21.70 0.50 -5.27
CA THR A 77 -22.59 -0.64 -5.49
C THR A 77 -22.45 -1.15 -6.92
N ASP A 78 -22.37 -0.22 -7.87
CA ASP A 78 -22.15 -0.54 -9.27
C ASP A 78 -20.77 -1.16 -9.51
N ILE A 79 -19.71 -0.60 -8.93
CA ILE A 79 -18.36 -1.18 -8.99
C ILE A 79 -18.36 -2.64 -8.52
N ILE A 80 -18.92 -2.91 -7.34
CA ILE A 80 -18.97 -4.28 -6.78
C ILE A 80 -19.78 -5.21 -7.69
N ARG A 81 -20.88 -4.73 -8.26
CA ARG A 81 -21.68 -5.49 -9.21
C ARG A 81 -20.89 -5.80 -10.49
N GLN A 82 -20.22 -4.80 -11.06
CA GLN A 82 -19.42 -4.95 -12.29
C GLN A 82 -18.32 -5.99 -12.10
N LEU A 83 -17.56 -5.91 -11.00
CA LEU A 83 -16.48 -6.87 -10.68
C LEU A 83 -16.94 -8.33 -10.61
N LYS A 84 -18.22 -8.57 -10.26
CA LYS A 84 -18.80 -9.91 -10.12
C LYS A 84 -19.47 -10.43 -11.39
N GLU A 85 -20.09 -9.53 -12.15
CA GLU A 85 -21.02 -9.91 -13.22
C GLU A 85 -20.42 -9.77 -14.62
N GLN A 86 -19.45 -8.88 -14.82
CA GLN A 86 -18.91 -8.64 -16.15
C GLN A 86 -17.73 -9.56 -16.49
N PRO A 87 -17.73 -10.15 -17.69
CA PRO A 87 -16.60 -10.92 -18.19
C PRO A 87 -15.45 -10.01 -18.67
N GLN A 88 -15.72 -8.76 -18.99
CA GLN A 88 -14.70 -7.81 -19.44
C GLN A 88 -14.68 -6.63 -18.47
N LEU A 89 -13.51 -6.33 -17.93
CA LEU A 89 -13.33 -5.32 -16.90
C LEU A 89 -12.26 -4.32 -17.32
N GLU A 90 -12.65 -3.06 -17.38
CA GLU A 90 -11.76 -1.90 -17.36
C GLU A 90 -11.77 -1.32 -15.95
N ILE A 91 -10.75 -1.62 -15.15
CA ILE A 91 -10.66 -1.20 -13.75
C ILE A 91 -9.67 -0.04 -13.65
N MET A 92 -10.14 1.12 -13.23
CA MET A 92 -9.26 2.23 -12.89
C MET A 92 -8.92 2.16 -11.41
N PHE A 93 -7.62 2.03 -11.11
CA PHE A 93 -7.09 2.07 -9.76
C PHE A 93 -6.51 3.44 -9.44
N SER A 94 -6.49 3.81 -8.16
CA SER A 94 -5.73 4.93 -7.64
C SER A 94 -4.64 4.46 -6.69
N LYS A 95 -3.40 4.83 -7.03
CA LYS A 95 -2.23 4.66 -6.18
C LYS A 95 -2.26 5.61 -5.01
N LEU A 96 -1.94 5.10 -3.85
CA LEU A 96 -1.67 5.93 -2.68
C LEU A 96 -0.35 6.68 -2.87
N ILE A 97 -0.42 8.01 -2.82
CA ILE A 97 0.76 8.88 -2.76
C ILE A 97 0.83 9.49 -1.36
N VAL A 98 2.03 9.49 -0.78
CA VAL A 98 2.30 10.07 0.53
C VAL A 98 3.33 11.17 0.37
N ASP A 99 3.05 12.32 0.97
CA ASP A 99 3.97 13.45 1.05
C ASP A 99 4.74 13.37 2.39
N VAL A 100 6.06 13.31 2.30
CA VAL A 100 6.96 13.03 3.42
C VAL A 100 7.92 14.20 3.61
N LYS A 101 7.78 14.89 4.74
CA LYS A 101 8.66 16.00 5.11
C LYS A 101 9.82 15.52 6.00
N ILE A 102 11.04 15.64 5.50
CA ILE A 102 12.28 15.28 6.20
C ILE A 102 13.17 16.52 6.34
N ILE A 103 13.65 16.75 7.57
CA ILE A 103 14.63 17.79 7.86
C ILE A 103 15.99 17.11 8.07
N LYS A 104 16.98 17.47 7.25
CA LYS A 104 18.33 16.93 7.38
C LYS A 104 18.97 17.38 8.68
N ARG A 105 19.73 16.47 9.27
CA ARG A 105 20.54 16.74 10.46
C ARG A 105 22.02 16.54 10.11
N PRO A 106 22.93 17.38 10.60
CA PRO A 106 24.37 17.19 10.39
C PRO A 106 24.81 15.77 10.73
N GLY A 107 25.55 15.13 9.82
CA GLY A 107 26.05 13.77 10.00
C GLY A 107 25.04 12.64 9.76
N LYS A 108 23.74 12.90 9.63
CA LYS A 108 22.74 11.88 9.27
C LYS A 108 22.49 11.84 7.76
N LYS A 109 22.44 10.63 7.22
CA LYS A 109 22.08 10.37 5.81
C LYS A 109 20.57 10.16 5.67
N LEU A 110 20.04 10.42 4.47
CA LEU A 110 18.64 10.12 4.14
C LEU A 110 18.31 8.63 4.35
N GLY A 111 19.22 7.76 3.91
CA GLY A 111 19.20 6.32 4.21
C GLY A 111 18.32 5.46 3.32
N ALA A 112 17.91 5.93 2.13
CA ALA A 112 17.34 5.08 1.11
C ALA A 112 18.39 4.74 0.04
N ALA A 113 18.51 3.46 -0.29
CA ALA A 113 19.11 3.03 -1.55
C ALA A 113 17.98 2.86 -2.57
N THR A 114 18.14 3.46 -3.75
CA THR A 114 17.11 3.46 -4.80
C THR A 114 17.61 2.80 -6.08
N ASP A 115 16.70 2.20 -6.83
CA ASP A 115 16.96 1.79 -8.20
C ASP A 115 17.24 3.05 -9.07
N PRO A 116 18.34 3.08 -9.83
CA PRO A 116 18.71 4.27 -10.60
C PRO A 116 17.77 4.54 -11.78
N LYS A 117 17.05 3.53 -12.28
CA LYS A 117 16.14 3.67 -13.42
C LYS A 117 14.75 4.06 -12.99
N THR A 118 14.22 3.51 -11.90
CA THR A 118 12.82 3.76 -11.47
C THR A 118 12.71 4.70 -10.28
N PHE A 119 13.80 4.92 -9.54
CA PHE A 119 13.80 5.61 -8.25
C PHE A 119 12.96 4.90 -7.16
N THR A 120 12.79 3.58 -7.34
CA THR A 120 12.17 2.69 -6.36
C THR A 120 13.12 2.40 -5.21
N ILE A 121 12.62 2.43 -3.98
CA ILE A 121 13.37 2.18 -2.76
C ILE A 121 13.66 0.68 -2.65
N LEU A 122 14.95 0.34 -2.69
CA LEU A 122 15.43 -1.04 -2.61
C LEU A 122 15.85 -1.41 -1.19
N LYS A 123 16.29 -0.42 -0.40
CA LYS A 123 16.72 -0.61 0.98
C LYS A 123 16.53 0.67 1.77
N ILE A 124 16.15 0.53 3.04
CA ILE A 124 16.16 1.60 4.04
C ILE A 124 17.20 1.22 5.09
N ALA A 125 18.11 2.13 5.40
CA ALA A 125 19.14 1.95 6.42
C ALA A 125 18.57 2.29 7.80
N ASP A 126 18.91 1.47 8.80
CA ASP A 126 18.59 1.74 10.20
C ASP A 126 19.23 3.06 10.66
N GLU A 127 18.58 3.74 11.60
CA GLU A 127 19.02 5.00 12.21
C GLU A 127 19.14 6.18 11.23
N SER A 128 18.63 6.02 10.01
CA SER A 128 18.57 7.06 8.99
C SER A 128 17.42 8.04 9.21
N LEU A 129 17.40 9.12 8.42
CA LEU A 129 16.30 10.09 8.47
C LEU A 129 14.96 9.47 8.05
N ILE A 130 14.96 8.56 7.07
CA ILE A 130 13.74 7.84 6.68
C ILE A 130 13.29 6.88 7.77
N ASP A 131 14.22 6.16 8.41
CA ASP A 131 13.88 5.27 9.54
C ASP A 131 13.31 6.06 10.73
N ASP A 132 13.92 7.19 11.09
CA ASP A 132 13.42 8.10 12.14
C ASP A 132 12.02 8.63 11.80
N TRP A 133 11.78 9.00 10.54
CA TRP A 133 10.48 9.48 10.08
C TRP A 133 9.43 8.36 10.12
N ASN A 134 9.79 7.14 9.67
CA ASN A 134 8.92 5.97 9.71
C ASN A 134 8.46 5.62 11.13
N LYS A 135 9.37 5.69 12.11
CA LYS A 135 9.05 5.46 13.54
C LYS A 135 8.03 6.47 14.07
N GLN A 136 8.09 7.72 13.60
CA GLN A 136 7.16 8.78 13.98
C GLN A 136 5.83 8.71 13.22
N ASN A 137 5.82 8.12 12.02
CA ASN A 137 4.66 8.08 11.12
C ASN A 137 4.32 6.64 10.73
N PRO A 138 3.92 5.77 11.68
CA PRO A 138 3.78 4.33 11.42
C PRO A 138 2.70 3.98 10.39
N LYS A 139 1.67 4.82 10.22
CA LYS A 139 0.60 4.62 9.21
C LYS A 139 1.05 4.99 7.78
N GLU A 140 2.05 5.85 7.69
CA GLU A 140 2.53 6.43 6.44
C GLU A 140 3.99 6.05 6.15
N ARG A 141 4.56 5.14 6.93
CA ARG A 141 5.94 4.63 6.79
C ARG A 141 6.31 4.37 5.33
N ILE A 142 7.43 4.89 4.88
CA ILE A 142 8.05 4.54 3.60
C ILE A 142 8.56 3.10 3.69
N CYS A 143 8.27 2.30 2.68
CA CYS A 143 8.64 0.89 2.58
C CYS A 143 9.60 0.64 1.41
N ILE A 144 10.30 -0.50 1.47
CA ILE A 144 10.95 -1.07 0.29
C ILE A 144 9.87 -1.39 -0.75
N GLY A 145 10.14 -1.06 -2.01
CA GLY A 145 9.18 -1.14 -3.12
C GLY A 145 8.49 0.20 -3.42
N ASP A 146 8.41 1.13 -2.47
CA ASP A 146 7.87 2.46 -2.73
C ASP A 146 8.73 3.23 -3.72
N THR A 147 8.13 4.12 -4.50
CA THR A 147 8.84 4.89 -5.53
C THR A 147 8.77 6.37 -5.22
N VAL A 148 9.94 7.02 -5.17
CA VAL A 148 10.02 8.47 -5.02
C VAL A 148 9.69 9.09 -6.37
N ILE A 149 8.56 9.77 -6.48
CA ILE A 149 8.09 10.37 -7.73
C ILE A 149 8.38 11.87 -7.82
N ALA A 150 8.64 12.54 -6.69
CA ALA A 150 9.17 13.90 -6.67
C ALA A 150 9.95 14.22 -5.40
N VAL A 151 10.87 15.18 -5.48
CA VAL A 151 11.56 15.79 -4.34
C VAL A 151 11.46 17.30 -4.46
N ASN A 152 10.88 17.98 -3.47
CA ASN A 152 10.65 19.43 -3.51
C ASN A 152 9.93 19.89 -4.79
N GLY A 153 8.99 19.08 -5.29
CA GLY A 153 8.28 19.33 -6.55
C GLY A 153 9.06 18.97 -7.82
N VAL A 154 10.32 18.54 -7.70
CA VAL A 154 11.14 18.10 -8.84
C VAL A 154 10.89 16.62 -9.13
N VAL A 155 10.34 16.33 -10.31
CA VAL A 155 10.05 14.97 -10.81
C VAL A 155 11.25 14.35 -11.55
N ASP A 156 12.11 15.19 -12.13
CA ASP A 156 13.32 14.75 -12.82
C ASP A 156 14.33 14.13 -11.84
N LYS A 157 14.82 12.93 -12.14
CA LYS A 157 15.63 12.13 -11.21
C LYS A 157 16.98 12.76 -10.91
N ASP A 158 17.68 13.25 -11.94
CA ASP A 158 19.02 13.83 -11.76
C ASP A 158 18.94 15.11 -10.94
N LYS A 159 17.94 15.95 -11.20
CA LYS A 159 17.67 17.15 -10.41
C LYS A 159 17.16 16.81 -8.99
N ALA A 160 16.36 15.76 -8.84
CA ALA A 160 15.90 15.32 -7.52
C ALA A 160 17.07 14.84 -6.65
N VAL A 161 18.07 14.15 -7.22
CA VAL A 161 19.30 13.78 -6.50
C VAL A 161 20.09 15.02 -6.07
N GLN A 162 20.15 16.06 -6.92
CA GLN A 162 20.77 17.33 -6.55
C GLN A 162 20.03 18.05 -5.42
N GLU A 163 18.69 18.02 -5.42
CA GLU A 163 17.86 18.54 -4.32
C GLU A 163 18.12 17.77 -3.01
N ILE A 164 18.15 16.42 -3.09
CA ILE A 164 18.53 15.55 -1.97
C ILE A 164 19.95 15.86 -1.48
N GLY A 165 20.86 16.34 -2.32
CA GLY A 165 22.20 16.75 -1.91
C GLY A 165 22.23 18.13 -1.24
N SER A 166 21.51 19.10 -1.78
CA SER A 166 21.72 20.53 -1.53
C SER A 166 20.78 21.18 -0.52
N LYS A 167 19.57 20.65 -0.31
CA LYS A 167 18.57 21.28 0.59
C LYS A 167 18.58 20.71 1.98
N GLU A 168 18.30 21.53 2.99
CA GLU A 168 18.13 21.08 4.38
C GLU A 168 16.76 20.45 4.61
N GLU A 169 15.71 21.01 4.00
CA GLU A 169 14.36 20.48 4.01
C GLU A 169 14.07 19.73 2.71
N LEU A 170 13.54 18.51 2.85
CA LEU A 170 13.12 17.66 1.75
C LEU A 170 11.64 17.33 1.91
N LEU A 171 10.85 17.66 0.89
CA LEU A 171 9.49 17.18 0.70
C LEU A 171 9.52 16.08 -0.36
N LEU A 172 9.50 14.82 0.08
CA LEU A 172 9.45 13.67 -0.81
C LEU A 172 7.99 13.35 -1.12
N ARG A 173 7.67 13.17 -2.40
CA ARG A 173 6.40 12.59 -2.83
C ARG A 173 6.63 11.14 -3.21
N VAL A 174 6.00 10.23 -2.49
CA VAL A 174 6.27 8.78 -2.55
C VAL A 174 5.01 8.05 -2.97
N MET A 175 5.08 7.33 -4.08
CA MET A 175 4.03 6.44 -4.56
C MET A 175 4.23 5.05 -3.96
N ARG A 176 3.16 4.45 -3.42
CA ARG A 176 3.23 3.10 -2.87
C ARG A 176 3.49 2.05 -3.93
N GLY A 177 4.47 1.19 -3.67
CA GLY A 177 4.78 0.06 -4.52
C GLY A 177 4.41 -1.29 -3.91
N PRO A 178 4.74 -2.39 -4.61
CA PRO A 178 4.45 -3.74 -4.14
C PRO A 178 5.18 -4.02 -2.83
N ARG A 179 4.39 -4.26 -1.77
CA ARG A 179 4.92 -4.70 -0.47
C ARG A 179 5.36 -6.14 -0.61
N ARG A 180 6.65 -6.42 -0.37
CA ARG A 180 7.14 -7.80 -0.31
C ARG A 180 6.71 -8.44 1.01
N ASP A 181 6.22 -9.67 0.94
CA ASP A 181 5.81 -10.44 2.12
C ASP A 181 6.93 -10.47 3.17
N GLY A 182 6.54 -10.25 4.43
CA GLY A 182 7.46 -10.22 5.57
C GLY A 182 8.19 -8.89 5.82
N GLN A 183 8.07 -7.90 4.93
CA GLN A 183 8.66 -6.57 5.15
C GLN A 183 7.67 -5.55 5.72
N ASP A 184 6.38 -5.91 5.82
CA ASP A 184 5.35 -5.04 6.33
C ASP A 184 4.57 -5.60 7.53
N PRO A 185 4.88 -5.16 8.78
CA PRO A 185 4.09 -5.54 9.95
C PRO A 185 2.63 -5.07 9.89
N MET A 186 2.25 -4.11 9.03
CA MET A 186 0.83 -3.76 8.85
C MET A 186 0.08 -4.72 7.94
N GLY A 187 0.76 -5.41 7.01
CA GLY A 187 0.16 -6.51 6.25
C GLY A 187 -0.09 -7.75 7.11
N SER A 188 0.64 -7.88 8.24
CA SER A 188 0.42 -8.91 9.25
C SER A 188 -0.57 -8.53 10.35
N MET A 189 -1.54 -7.64 10.10
CA MET A 189 -2.71 -7.55 10.98
C MET A 189 -3.59 -8.83 10.97
N GLY A 190 -3.14 -9.91 10.33
CA GLY A 190 -3.49 -11.29 10.67
C GLY A 190 -2.61 -11.83 11.80
N LYS A 191 -3.13 -11.69 13.04
CA LYS A 191 -2.61 -12.18 14.34
C LYS A 191 -1.48 -11.35 14.95
N LEU A 192 -1.89 -10.38 15.78
CA LEU A 192 -1.14 -10.09 17.01
C LEU A 192 -0.74 -11.43 17.65
N PRO A 193 0.54 -11.68 17.96
CA PRO A 193 0.86 -12.76 18.88
C PRO A 193 0.02 -12.54 20.13
N ALA A 194 -0.68 -13.59 20.58
CA ALA A 194 -1.38 -13.53 21.86
C ALA A 194 -0.44 -12.89 22.89
N PRO A 195 -0.92 -11.96 23.73
CA PRO A 195 -0.10 -11.41 24.80
C PRO A 195 0.61 -12.57 25.46
N LYS A 196 1.95 -12.55 25.45
CA LYS A 196 2.71 -13.50 26.25
C LYS A 196 2.30 -13.16 27.67
N ASP A 197 1.43 -13.99 28.26
CA ASP A 197 1.10 -13.95 29.68
C ASP A 197 2.44 -13.78 30.41
N PRO A 198 2.70 -12.64 31.08
CA PRO A 198 3.96 -12.44 31.80
C PRO A 198 4.13 -13.45 32.95
N ASP A 199 3.05 -14.15 33.32
CA ASP A 199 3.02 -15.08 34.43
C ASP A 199 2.37 -16.39 34.01
N GLY A 200 3.20 -17.33 33.58
CA GLY A 200 2.82 -18.73 33.46
C GLY A 200 2.47 -19.32 34.83
N LYS A 201 1.22 -19.15 35.29
CA LYS A 201 0.56 -19.98 36.32
C LYS A 201 -0.96 -20.01 36.13
N LYS A 202 -1.45 -20.79 35.16
CA LYS A 202 -2.85 -21.28 35.19
C LYS A 202 -2.93 -22.47 36.13
N GLY A 203 -3.26 -22.22 37.39
CA GLY A 203 -3.80 -23.25 38.27
C GLY A 203 -5.12 -23.75 37.70
N LYS A 204 -5.32 -25.08 37.67
CA LYS A 204 -6.64 -25.67 37.38
C LYS A 204 -7.65 -25.12 38.39
N PRO A 205 -8.87 -24.73 37.97
CA PRO A 205 -9.92 -24.44 38.91
C PRO A 205 -10.23 -25.70 39.74
N PRO A 206 -10.47 -25.56 41.07
CA PRO A 206 -10.88 -26.70 41.88
C PRO A 206 -12.22 -27.26 41.38
N PRO A 207 -12.43 -28.58 41.48
CA PRO A 207 -13.69 -29.19 41.10
C PRO A 207 -14.84 -28.66 41.97
N PRO A 208 -16.06 -28.56 41.43
CA PRO A 208 -17.21 -28.07 42.17
C PRO A 208 -17.50 -28.97 43.38
N GLU A 209 -17.68 -28.33 44.55
CA GLU A 209 -18.08 -29.01 45.78
C GLU A 209 -19.44 -29.68 45.59
N LYS A 210 -19.52 -30.97 45.97
CA LYS A 210 -20.79 -31.72 45.95
C LYS A 210 -21.70 -31.18 47.05
N PRO A 211 -23.00 -30.96 46.78
CA PRO A 211 -23.95 -30.52 47.79
C PRO A 211 -24.09 -31.59 48.87
N THR A 212 -23.77 -31.22 50.12
CA THR A 212 -24.03 -32.04 51.30
C THR A 212 -25.52 -31.93 51.64
N MET A 213 -26.28 -32.98 51.34
CA MET A 213 -27.63 -33.16 51.90
C MET A 213 -27.48 -33.39 53.41
N LYS A 214 -28.00 -32.46 54.22
CA LYS A 214 -28.29 -32.71 55.63
C LYS A 214 -29.61 -33.49 55.68
N MET A 215 -29.57 -34.67 56.30
CA MET A 215 -30.76 -35.43 56.71
C MET A 215 -31.44 -34.76 57.89
#